data_AF-A0A8C7YIQ7-F1
#
_entry.id   AF-A0A8C7YIQ7-F1
#
_cell.length_a   1.000
_cell.length_b   1.000
_cell.length_c   1.000
_cell.angle_alpha   90.00
_cell.angle_beta   90.00
_cell.angle_gamma   90.00
#
_symmetry.space_group_name_H-M   'P 1'
#
loop_
_entity.id
_entity.type
_entity.pdbx_description
1 polymer ?
#
loop_
_entity_poly.entity_id
_entity_poly.type
_entity_poly.pdbx_seq_one_letter_code
_entity_poly.pdbx_strand_id
1 'polypeptide(L)'
;MPNIVLFSGSSHHDLSQKVADRLGLDLGKVTTKKFSNQETCVEIGESVRGEDVYIVQSGCGEINDNLMELLIMINACKIASSSRVTAVIPCFPYARQDKKDKGFFDIAVDNLYAEPAVLQWIKENIPEWKNCIIVSPDAGGAKRVTSIADRLNVDFALIHKERKKANEVDRMVLVGDVKDRVAILVDDMADTCGTICFAADKLIEAGALKVYAILTHGIFSGPAISRINNAPFEAVVVTNTIPQEEKMKACPKIQASDHSMIPAEAIRRTHNGESVSYLFSHVPLWGGGGPPPPQPTSLPAFIVFPSGTWTDPFTPTPPATSLQKGPDGLQPSTCDPLKGHAHAVQ
;
A
#
# COMPACT_ATOMS: atom_id res chain seq x y z
N MET A 1 17.04 8.57 24.48
CA MET A 1 16.26 8.55 23.22
C MET A 1 14.96 9.28 23.50
N PRO A 2 14.39 10.02 22.53
CA PRO A 2 13.04 10.58 22.68
C PRO A 2 12.05 9.44 23.00
N ASN A 3 10.96 9.69 23.73
CA ASN A 3 9.92 8.68 23.89
C ASN A 3 9.10 8.58 22.60
N ILE A 4 8.55 7.40 22.38
CA ILE A 4 7.61 7.16 21.29
C ILE A 4 6.21 7.63 21.70
N VAL A 5 5.55 8.37 20.81
CA VAL A 5 4.15 8.77 20.96
C VAL A 5 3.39 8.39 19.70
N LEU A 6 2.26 7.68 19.84
CA LEU A 6 1.45 7.21 18.73
C LEU A 6 0.08 7.89 18.75
N PHE A 7 -0.28 8.62 17.70
CA PHE A 7 -1.61 9.17 17.51
C PHE A 7 -2.38 8.42 16.42
N SER A 8 -3.70 8.33 16.59
CA SER A 8 -4.62 7.87 15.55
C SER A 8 -5.31 9.07 14.91
N GLY A 9 -5.43 9.08 13.59
CA GLY A 9 -6.46 9.87 12.92
C GLY A 9 -7.84 9.23 13.03
N SER A 10 -8.84 9.86 12.42
CA SER A 10 -10.24 9.40 12.40
C SER A 10 -10.51 8.24 11.45
N SER A 11 -9.62 7.98 10.48
CA SER A 11 -9.90 7.04 9.40
C SER A 11 -9.94 5.58 9.82
N HIS A 12 -9.07 5.16 10.76
CA HIS A 12 -8.97 3.75 11.18
C HIS A 12 -8.44 3.58 12.61
N HIS A 13 -9.26 3.90 13.61
CA HIS A 13 -8.88 3.77 15.02
C HIS A 13 -8.55 2.32 15.45
N ASP A 14 -9.28 1.31 14.94
CA ASP A 14 -9.02 -0.10 15.27
C ASP A 14 -7.58 -0.54 14.91
N LEU A 15 -7.10 -0.19 13.72
CA LEU A 15 -5.72 -0.49 13.32
C LEU A 15 -4.71 0.25 14.20
N SER A 16 -4.95 1.54 14.47
CA SER A 16 -4.09 2.33 15.35
C SER A 16 -4.00 1.74 16.75
N GLN A 17 -5.12 1.29 17.32
CA GLN A 17 -5.16 0.65 18.63
C GLN A 17 -4.40 -0.67 18.62
N LYS A 18 -4.61 -1.53 17.61
CA LYS A 18 -3.84 -2.79 17.49
C LYS A 18 -2.34 -2.55 17.37
N VAL A 19 -1.93 -1.49 16.67
CA VAL A 19 -0.51 -1.09 16.58
C VAL A 19 0.01 -0.64 17.95
N ALA A 20 -0.77 0.17 18.69
CA ALA A 20 -0.44 0.62 20.04
C ALA A 20 -0.27 -0.57 21.01
N ASP A 21 -1.24 -1.48 21.01
CA ASP A 21 -1.25 -2.69 21.85
C ASP A 21 0.00 -3.57 21.59
N ARG A 22 0.40 -3.72 20.32
CA ARG A 22 1.60 -4.49 19.94
C ARG A 22 2.91 -3.81 20.36
N LEU A 23 2.92 -2.49 20.45
CA LEU A 23 4.06 -1.71 20.95
C LEU A 23 4.06 -1.61 22.48
N GLY A 24 2.99 -2.02 23.16
CA GLY A 24 2.80 -1.83 24.60
C GLY A 24 2.61 -0.36 24.98
N LEU A 25 1.95 0.41 24.11
CA LEU A 25 1.69 1.84 24.27
C LEU A 25 0.19 2.11 24.31
N ASP A 26 -0.19 3.21 24.95
CA ASP A 26 -1.52 3.81 24.78
C ASP A 26 -1.48 4.82 23.62
N LEU A 27 -2.64 5.01 22.96
CA LEU A 27 -2.78 6.08 21.98
C LEU A 27 -2.75 7.44 22.67
N GLY A 28 -1.99 8.37 22.08
CA GLY A 28 -1.92 9.75 22.52
C GLY A 28 -3.27 10.45 22.41
N LYS A 29 -3.52 11.37 23.33
CA LYS A 29 -4.76 12.14 23.42
C LYS A 29 -4.82 13.14 22.28
N VAL A 30 -5.74 12.93 21.36
CA VAL A 30 -6.08 13.86 20.31
C VAL A 30 -7.59 14.06 20.26
N THR A 31 -8.03 15.31 20.14
CA THR A 31 -9.42 15.63 19.84
C THR A 31 -9.52 16.02 18.38
N THR A 32 -10.20 15.19 17.59
CA THR A 32 -10.54 15.53 16.20
C THR A 32 -12.04 15.78 16.08
N LYS A 33 -12.42 16.86 15.42
CA LYS A 33 -13.82 17.22 15.18
C LYS A 33 -13.96 17.93 13.85
N LYS A 34 -15.18 17.89 13.30
CA LYS A 34 -15.53 18.64 12.10
C LYS A 34 -16.45 19.80 12.49
N PHE A 35 -16.09 21.02 12.11
CA PHE A 35 -16.95 22.19 12.29
C PHE A 35 -18.17 22.13 11.35
N SER A 36 -19.20 22.93 11.62
CA SER A 36 -20.43 22.95 10.83
C SER A 36 -20.20 23.32 9.35
N ASN A 37 -19.17 24.12 9.09
CA ASN A 37 -18.70 24.50 7.75
C ASN A 37 -17.80 23.44 7.07
N GLN A 38 -17.71 22.23 7.64
CA GLN A 38 -16.88 21.11 7.15
C GLN A 38 -15.37 21.25 7.37
N GLU A 39 -14.89 22.28 8.07
CA GLU A 39 -13.47 22.38 8.42
C GLU A 39 -13.06 21.34 9.46
N THR A 40 -11.89 20.75 9.26
CA THR A 40 -11.30 19.79 10.21
C THR A 40 -10.57 20.54 11.31
N CYS A 41 -10.88 20.20 12.55
CA CYS A 41 -10.23 20.75 13.74
C CYS A 41 -9.54 19.64 14.51
N VAL A 42 -8.28 19.85 14.83
CA VAL A 42 -7.42 18.92 15.55
C VAL A 42 -6.80 19.65 16.74
N GLU A 43 -6.86 19.03 17.91
CA GLU A 43 -6.21 19.51 19.12
C GLU A 43 -5.41 18.37 19.77
N ILE A 44 -4.09 18.55 19.88
CA ILE A 44 -3.20 17.60 20.56
C ILE A 44 -3.34 17.85 22.07
N GLY A 45 -3.88 16.86 22.79
CA GLY A 45 -4.24 16.95 24.20
C GLY A 45 -3.11 16.64 25.18
N GLU A 46 -1.88 16.47 24.69
CA GLU A 46 -0.69 16.20 25.48
C GLU A 46 0.57 16.85 24.90
N SER A 47 1.62 16.97 25.72
CA SER A 47 2.88 17.57 25.28
C SER A 47 3.68 16.57 24.43
N VAL A 48 3.96 16.95 23.18
CA VAL A 48 4.81 16.17 22.26
C VAL A 48 6.22 16.74 22.10
N ARG A 49 6.60 17.70 22.95
CA ARG A 49 7.90 18.39 22.86
C ARG A 49 9.06 17.42 23.05
N GLY A 50 9.93 17.34 22.05
CA GLY A 50 11.10 16.46 22.08
C GLY A 50 10.78 14.97 21.88
N GLU A 51 9.52 14.61 21.62
CA GLU A 51 9.10 13.22 21.42
C GLU A 51 9.21 12.78 19.96
N ASP A 52 9.25 11.47 19.74
CA ASP A 52 9.24 10.81 18.42
C ASP A 52 7.80 10.39 18.08
N VAL A 53 7.15 11.20 17.25
CA VAL A 53 5.71 11.13 17.02
C VAL A 53 5.40 10.30 15.77
N TYR A 54 4.49 9.35 15.91
CA TYR A 54 3.94 8.55 14.84
C TYR A 54 2.44 8.82 14.69
N ILE A 55 1.98 9.15 13.50
CA ILE A 55 0.56 9.42 13.22
C ILE A 55 0.06 8.36 12.24
N VAL A 56 -0.86 7.51 12.70
CA VAL A 56 -1.48 6.46 11.88
C VAL A 56 -2.74 7.02 11.24
N GLN A 57 -2.74 7.13 9.91
CA GLN A 57 -3.90 7.54 9.13
C GLN A 57 -3.93 6.80 7.80
N SER A 58 -5.04 6.12 7.51
CA SER A 58 -5.27 5.52 6.20
C SER A 58 -6.04 6.46 5.27
N GLY A 59 -5.86 6.29 3.96
CA GLY A 59 -6.61 7.02 2.94
C GLY A 59 -7.97 6.40 2.61
N CYS A 60 -8.84 6.16 3.60
CA CYS A 60 -10.13 5.49 3.36
C CYS A 60 -11.37 6.27 3.83
N GLY A 61 -12.49 6.09 3.11
CA GLY A 61 -13.71 6.89 3.31
C GLY A 61 -13.60 8.22 2.58
N GLU A 62 -13.85 9.33 3.28
CA GLU A 62 -13.67 10.69 2.75
C GLU A 62 -12.18 11.04 2.64
N ILE A 63 -11.55 10.61 1.54
CA ILE A 63 -10.09 10.68 1.34
C ILE A 63 -9.50 12.08 1.56
N ASN A 64 -10.21 13.14 1.14
CA ASN A 64 -9.78 14.52 1.30
C ASN A 64 -9.75 14.94 2.77
N ASP A 65 -10.81 14.62 3.51
CA ASP A 65 -10.93 14.96 4.93
C ASP A 65 -9.84 14.27 5.75
N ASN A 66 -9.61 12.97 5.50
CA ASN A 66 -8.57 12.21 6.17
C ASN A 66 -7.15 12.72 5.87
N LEU A 67 -6.91 13.13 4.62
CA LEU A 67 -5.63 13.72 4.21
C LEU A 67 -5.43 15.09 4.90
N MET A 68 -6.46 15.94 4.91
CA MET A 68 -6.40 17.23 5.60
C MET A 68 -6.19 17.06 7.10
N GLU A 69 -6.89 16.12 7.74
CA GLU A 69 -6.70 15.79 9.15
C GLU A 69 -5.25 15.38 9.45
N LEU A 70 -4.68 14.47 8.65
CA LEU A 70 -3.28 14.04 8.78
C LEU A 70 -2.31 15.23 8.67
N LEU A 71 -2.49 16.08 7.66
CA LEU A 71 -1.63 17.24 7.45
C LEU A 71 -1.71 18.24 8.62
N ILE A 72 -2.92 18.46 9.17
CA ILE A 72 -3.12 19.31 10.34
C ILE A 72 -2.44 18.70 11.57
N MET A 73 -2.59 17.39 11.82
CA MET A 73 -1.93 16.69 12.93
C MET A 73 -0.40 16.78 12.83
N ILE A 74 0.17 16.55 11.63
CA ILE A 74 1.60 16.68 11.38
C ILE A 74 2.07 18.10 11.71
N ASN A 75 1.37 19.12 11.20
CA ASN A 75 1.72 20.51 11.45
C ASN A 75 1.63 20.86 12.94
N ALA A 76 0.57 20.44 13.63
CA ALA A 76 0.37 20.67 15.07
C ALA A 76 1.52 20.07 15.89
N CYS A 77 1.92 18.82 15.59
CA CYS A 77 3.05 18.17 16.25
C CYS A 77 4.38 18.87 15.95
N LYS A 78 4.56 19.37 14.72
CA LYS A 78 5.80 20.05 14.30
C LYS A 78 5.98 21.38 15.02
N ILE A 79 4.95 22.22 15.07
CA ILE A 79 5.01 23.52 15.77
C ILE A 79 5.05 23.35 17.30
N ALA A 80 4.52 22.24 17.83
CA ALA A 80 4.65 21.85 19.24
C ALA A 80 6.06 21.35 19.62
N SER A 81 7.04 21.46 18.72
CA SER A 81 8.45 21.11 18.95
C SER A 81 8.71 19.61 19.19
N SER A 82 7.96 18.73 18.51
CA SER A 82 8.34 17.31 18.41
C SER A 82 9.73 17.14 17.80
N SER A 83 10.44 16.09 18.24
CA SER A 83 11.78 15.77 17.70
C SER A 83 11.68 15.29 16.26
N ARG A 84 10.74 14.37 16.00
CA ARG A 84 10.46 13.80 14.68
C ARG A 84 8.97 13.51 14.57
N VAL A 85 8.44 13.61 13.35
CA VAL A 85 7.06 13.24 13.01
C VAL A 85 7.13 12.29 11.83
N THR A 86 6.61 11.08 12.02
CA THR A 86 6.48 10.04 10.99
C THR A 86 5.00 9.81 10.71
N ALA A 87 4.59 9.97 9.46
CA ALA A 87 3.26 9.51 9.05
C ALA A 87 3.32 8.03 8.70
N VAL A 88 2.39 7.27 9.26
CA VAL A 88 2.17 5.86 8.97
C VAL A 88 0.89 5.78 8.16
N ILE A 89 1.01 5.47 6.88
CA ILE A 89 -0.08 5.55 5.91
C ILE A 89 -0.34 4.15 5.31
N PRO A 90 -1.21 3.35 5.95
CA PRO A 90 -1.57 2.00 5.53
C PRO A 90 -2.08 1.88 4.09
N CYS A 91 -2.77 2.88 3.56
CA CYS A 91 -3.18 2.95 2.17
C CYS A 91 -2.93 4.37 1.67
N PHE A 92 -1.98 4.54 0.75
CA PHE A 92 -1.53 5.86 0.33
C PHE A 92 -2.59 6.60 -0.51
N PRO A 93 -3.03 7.80 -0.10
CA PRO A 93 -4.00 8.59 -0.85
C PRO A 93 -3.51 8.93 -2.26
N TYR A 94 -4.39 8.89 -3.25
CA TYR A 94 -4.10 9.29 -4.64
C TYR A 94 -3.00 8.50 -5.37
N ALA A 95 -2.50 7.40 -4.83
CA ALA A 95 -1.35 6.72 -5.44
C ALA A 95 -1.61 6.12 -6.84
N ARG A 96 -2.87 5.96 -7.28
CA ARG A 96 -3.21 5.64 -8.68
C ARG A 96 -3.01 6.80 -9.68
N GLN A 97 -2.64 8.00 -9.21
CA GLN A 97 -2.46 9.21 -10.02
C GLN A 97 -0.97 9.56 -10.24
N ASP A 98 -0.12 8.53 -10.26
CA ASP A 98 1.35 8.58 -10.28
C ASP A 98 1.93 8.67 -11.71
N LYS A 99 1.46 9.59 -12.56
CA LYS A 99 1.85 9.60 -14.00
C LYS A 99 3.23 10.20 -14.34
N LYS A 100 4.21 10.24 -13.42
CA LYS A 100 5.58 10.70 -13.73
C LYS A 100 6.62 9.94 -12.89
N ASP A 101 7.58 9.30 -13.56
CA ASP A 101 8.63 8.39 -13.04
C ASP A 101 9.69 9.05 -12.13
N LYS A 102 9.30 9.91 -11.18
CA LYS A 102 10.21 10.50 -10.19
C LYS A 102 9.79 10.12 -8.78
N GLY A 103 10.77 9.92 -7.90
CA GLY A 103 10.52 9.86 -6.46
C GLY A 103 9.82 11.16 -6.03
N PHE A 104 8.63 11.03 -5.44
CA PHE A 104 7.80 12.18 -5.05
C PHE A 104 8.29 12.90 -3.78
N PHE A 105 9.20 12.26 -3.04
CA PHE A 105 9.60 12.64 -1.70
C PHE A 105 11.12 12.74 -1.59
N ASP A 106 11.60 13.84 -1.00
CA ASP A 106 13.01 14.03 -0.62
C ASP A 106 13.31 13.50 0.80
N ILE A 107 12.28 13.09 1.52
CA ILE A 107 12.32 12.46 2.85
C ILE A 107 12.36 10.93 2.69
N ALA A 108 12.88 10.20 3.68
CA ALA A 108 12.93 8.74 3.55
C ALA A 108 11.52 8.13 3.62
N VAL A 109 11.28 7.15 2.76
CA VAL A 109 10.02 6.41 2.67
C VAL A 109 10.34 4.92 2.74
N ASP A 110 9.88 4.29 3.81
CA ASP A 110 9.87 2.84 3.99
C ASP A 110 8.57 2.28 3.41
N ASN A 111 8.68 1.65 2.24
CA ASN A 111 7.56 1.01 1.57
C ASN A 111 7.42 -0.45 2.02
N LEU A 112 6.44 -0.75 2.87
CA LEU A 112 6.23 -2.08 3.43
C LEU A 112 5.39 -2.97 2.49
N TYR A 113 5.66 -4.27 2.50
CA TYR A 113 5.01 -5.24 1.62
C TYR A 113 4.09 -6.18 2.39
N ALA A 114 2.88 -6.42 1.86
CA ALA A 114 1.99 -7.45 2.36
C ALA A 114 2.33 -8.86 1.83
N GLU A 115 3.27 -8.97 0.89
CA GLU A 115 3.65 -10.21 0.25
C GLU A 115 3.99 -11.35 1.24
N PRO A 116 4.79 -11.14 2.31
CA PRO A 116 5.06 -12.20 3.27
C PRO A 116 3.80 -12.72 3.97
N ALA A 117 2.86 -11.82 4.33
CA ALA A 117 1.60 -12.19 4.96
C ALA A 117 0.65 -12.91 3.98
N VAL A 118 0.63 -12.49 2.72
CA VAL A 118 -0.12 -13.16 1.64
C VAL A 118 0.39 -14.59 1.43
N LEU A 119 1.71 -14.77 1.36
CA LEU A 119 2.33 -16.10 1.19
C LEU A 119 2.01 -17.04 2.36
N GLN A 120 2.06 -16.52 3.59
CA GLN A 120 1.69 -17.28 4.78
C GLN A 120 0.22 -17.69 4.71
N TRP A 121 -0.68 -16.74 4.40
CA TRP A 121 -2.11 -17.00 4.30
C TRP A 121 -2.43 -18.07 3.24
N ILE A 122 -1.83 -17.99 2.05
CA ILE A 122 -2.01 -18.98 0.98
C ILE A 122 -1.63 -20.40 1.48
N LYS A 123 -0.47 -20.53 2.12
CA LYS A 123 0.05 -21.83 2.61
C LYS A 123 -0.81 -22.44 3.71
N GLU A 124 -1.43 -21.60 4.54
CA GLU A 124 -2.24 -22.04 5.68
C GLU A 124 -3.70 -22.32 5.30
N ASN A 125 -4.25 -21.65 4.28
CA ASN A 125 -5.70 -21.66 4.01
C ASN A 125 -6.10 -22.35 2.70
N ILE A 126 -5.18 -22.53 1.73
CA ILE A 126 -5.48 -23.17 0.46
C ILE A 126 -4.78 -24.54 0.42
N PRO A 127 -5.48 -25.67 0.63
CA PRO A 127 -4.85 -27.00 0.65
C PRO A 127 -4.07 -27.32 -0.63
N GLU A 128 -4.58 -26.91 -1.78
CA GLU A 128 -4.03 -27.16 -3.10
C GLU A 128 -3.00 -26.11 -3.54
N TRP A 129 -2.48 -25.27 -2.63
CA TRP A 129 -1.58 -24.16 -2.98
C TRP A 129 -0.34 -24.60 -3.76
N LYS A 130 0.16 -25.83 -3.58
CA LYS A 130 1.33 -26.35 -4.32
C LYS A 130 1.08 -26.55 -5.81
N ASN A 131 -0.18 -26.62 -6.23
CA ASN A 131 -0.59 -26.76 -7.63
C ASN A 131 -1.52 -25.61 -8.06
N CYS A 132 -1.49 -24.49 -7.32
CA CYS A 132 -2.25 -23.31 -7.71
C CYS A 132 -1.55 -22.55 -8.83
N ILE A 133 -2.24 -21.55 -9.37
CA ILE A 133 -1.67 -20.56 -10.30
C ILE A 133 -1.97 -19.16 -9.79
N ILE A 134 -0.94 -18.31 -9.74
CA ILE A 134 -1.09 -16.90 -9.32
C ILE A 134 -1.44 -16.05 -10.53
N VAL A 135 -2.53 -15.31 -10.47
CA VAL A 135 -3.08 -14.60 -11.62
C VAL A 135 -3.08 -13.10 -11.40
N SER A 136 -2.54 -12.35 -12.35
CA SER A 136 -2.67 -10.89 -12.37
C SER A 136 -3.94 -10.47 -13.11
N PRO A 137 -4.80 -9.61 -12.54
CA PRO A 137 -6.02 -9.13 -13.21
C PRO A 137 -5.73 -8.15 -14.36
N ASP A 138 -4.51 -7.59 -14.42
CA ASP A 138 -4.06 -6.72 -15.49
C ASP A 138 -2.55 -6.89 -15.79
N ALA A 139 -2.05 -6.17 -16.79
CA ALA A 139 -0.64 -6.20 -17.17
C ALA A 139 0.30 -5.49 -16.18
N GLY A 140 -0.20 -4.52 -15.42
CA GLY A 140 0.61 -3.77 -14.44
C GLY A 140 0.98 -4.60 -13.22
N GLY A 141 0.14 -5.57 -12.84
CA GLY A 141 0.39 -6.51 -11.75
C GLY A 141 1.38 -7.65 -12.06
N ALA A 142 1.94 -7.73 -13.27
CA ALA A 142 2.81 -8.85 -13.70
C ALA A 142 3.95 -9.14 -12.72
N LYS A 143 4.75 -8.12 -12.37
CA LYS A 143 5.89 -8.27 -11.45
C LYS A 143 5.48 -8.77 -10.06
N ARG A 144 4.29 -8.38 -9.60
CA ARG A 144 3.75 -8.77 -8.27
C ARG A 144 3.41 -10.25 -8.25
N VAL A 145 2.72 -10.73 -9.28
CA VAL A 145 2.32 -12.15 -9.34
C VAL A 145 3.50 -13.06 -9.62
N THR A 146 4.48 -12.65 -10.42
CA THR A 146 5.70 -13.44 -10.63
C THR A 146 6.51 -13.57 -9.34
N SER A 147 6.67 -12.48 -8.57
CA SER A 147 7.35 -12.51 -7.25
C SER A 147 6.73 -13.55 -6.31
N ILE A 148 5.39 -13.53 -6.19
CA ILE A 148 4.64 -14.47 -5.34
C ILE A 148 4.76 -15.90 -5.88
N ALA A 149 4.59 -16.08 -7.18
CA ALA A 149 4.66 -17.38 -7.83
C ALA A 149 6.05 -18.03 -7.65
N ASP A 150 7.13 -17.28 -7.85
CA ASP A 150 8.50 -17.75 -7.67
C ASP A 150 8.76 -18.18 -6.23
N ARG A 151 8.27 -17.42 -5.23
CA ARG A 151 8.42 -17.75 -3.80
C ARG A 151 7.58 -18.94 -3.35
N LEU A 152 6.48 -19.22 -4.04
CA LEU A 152 5.67 -20.42 -3.84
C LEU A 152 6.15 -21.60 -4.69
N ASN A 153 7.03 -21.36 -5.67
CA ASN A 153 7.43 -22.31 -6.70
C ASN A 153 6.22 -22.90 -7.45
N VAL A 154 5.35 -22.01 -7.94
CA VAL A 154 4.14 -22.33 -8.72
C VAL A 154 4.10 -21.49 -10.00
N ASP A 155 3.20 -21.81 -10.91
CA ASP A 155 3.04 -21.05 -12.14
C ASP A 155 2.29 -19.73 -11.91
N PHE A 156 2.38 -18.83 -12.89
CA PHE A 156 1.57 -17.61 -12.95
C PHE A 156 0.83 -17.48 -14.28
N ALA A 157 -0.26 -16.71 -14.26
CA ALA A 157 -1.00 -16.29 -15.45
C ALA A 157 -1.28 -14.78 -15.39
N LEU A 158 -1.64 -14.22 -16.53
CA LEU A 158 -1.93 -12.80 -16.67
C LEU A 158 -3.18 -12.59 -17.50
N ILE A 159 -4.06 -11.72 -17.02
CA ILE A 159 -5.23 -11.27 -17.78
C ILE A 159 -4.89 -9.90 -18.37
N HIS A 160 -4.96 -9.79 -19.68
CA HIS A 160 -4.82 -8.52 -20.37
C HIS A 160 -6.18 -8.07 -20.92
N LYS A 161 -6.59 -6.86 -20.55
CA LYS A 161 -7.81 -6.25 -21.07
C LYS A 161 -7.49 -5.45 -22.33
N GLU A 162 -7.82 -6.00 -23.49
CA GLU A 162 -7.78 -5.27 -24.76
C GLU A 162 -8.97 -4.31 -24.81
N ARG A 163 -8.66 -3.01 -24.74
CA ARG A 163 -9.67 -1.95 -24.92
C ARG A 163 -9.91 -1.74 -26.40
N LYS A 164 -11.14 -1.96 -26.85
CA LYS A 164 -11.56 -1.63 -28.23
C LYS A 164 -12.19 -0.23 -28.29
N LYS A 165 -12.34 0.30 -29.51
CA LYS A 165 -12.94 1.62 -29.77
C LYS A 165 -14.40 1.66 -29.30
N ALA A 166 -14.94 2.89 -29.17
CA ALA A 166 -16.30 3.13 -28.73
C ALA A 166 -17.33 2.24 -29.47
N ASN A 167 -18.20 1.57 -28.69
CA ASN A 167 -19.28 0.63 -29.07
C ASN A 167 -18.96 -0.87 -29.13
N GLU A 168 -17.76 -1.34 -28.76
CA GLU A 168 -17.49 -2.77 -28.56
C GLU A 168 -17.20 -3.10 -27.09
N VAL A 169 -17.63 -4.29 -26.64
CA VAL A 169 -17.32 -4.79 -25.30
C VAL A 169 -15.84 -5.17 -25.24
N ASP A 170 -15.12 -4.68 -24.24
CA ASP A 170 -13.70 -4.97 -24.04
C ASP A 170 -13.43 -6.48 -23.96
N ARG A 171 -12.37 -6.96 -24.61
CA ARG A 171 -11.98 -8.37 -24.60
C ARG A 171 -10.91 -8.59 -23.54
N MET A 172 -11.09 -9.61 -22.70
CA MET A 172 -10.02 -10.09 -21.81
C MET A 172 -9.33 -11.30 -22.44
N VAL A 173 -8.00 -11.24 -22.50
CA VAL A 173 -7.14 -12.32 -22.97
C VAL A 173 -6.41 -12.89 -21.77
N LEU A 174 -6.58 -14.18 -21.51
CA LEU A 174 -5.82 -14.91 -20.50
C LEU A 174 -4.55 -15.48 -21.15
N VAL A 175 -3.41 -15.19 -20.55
CA VAL A 175 -2.10 -15.76 -20.90
C VAL A 175 -1.64 -16.64 -19.74
N GLY A 176 -1.48 -17.94 -20.00
CA GLY A 176 -1.19 -18.96 -19.00
C GLY A 176 -2.30 -20.03 -18.96
N ASP A 177 -1.95 -21.23 -18.50
CA ASP A 177 -2.90 -22.34 -18.39
C ASP A 177 -3.49 -22.38 -16.99
N VAL A 178 -4.81 -22.25 -16.83
CA VAL A 178 -5.46 -22.27 -15.50
C VAL A 178 -6.31 -23.53 -15.29
N LYS A 179 -6.33 -24.42 -16.29
CA LYS A 179 -7.25 -25.54 -16.34
C LYS A 179 -6.96 -26.55 -15.23
N ASP A 180 -8.01 -27.01 -14.56
CA ASP A 180 -7.95 -28.01 -13.48
C ASP A 180 -7.04 -27.57 -12.30
N ARG A 181 -6.85 -26.26 -12.12
CA ARG A 181 -6.05 -25.65 -11.04
C ARG A 181 -6.85 -24.66 -10.20
N VAL A 182 -6.42 -24.44 -8.96
CA VAL A 182 -6.89 -23.33 -8.14
C VAL A 182 -6.23 -22.05 -8.63
N ALA A 183 -7.03 -21.06 -9.02
CA ALA A 183 -6.53 -19.76 -9.46
C ALA A 183 -6.62 -18.73 -8.34
N ILE A 184 -5.54 -17.99 -8.09
CA ILE A 184 -5.48 -16.97 -7.05
C ILE A 184 -5.20 -15.63 -7.73
N LEU A 185 -6.24 -14.80 -7.86
CA LEU A 185 -6.10 -13.43 -8.32
C LEU A 185 -5.39 -12.60 -7.25
N VAL A 186 -4.31 -11.90 -7.61
CA VAL A 186 -3.59 -11.02 -6.69
C VAL A 186 -3.50 -9.62 -7.26
N ASP A 187 -3.95 -8.64 -6.49
CA ASP A 187 -3.81 -7.23 -6.82
C ASP A 187 -3.40 -6.38 -5.61
N ASP A 188 -2.91 -5.16 -5.81
CA ASP A 188 -2.65 -4.25 -4.70
C ASP A 188 -3.95 -3.73 -4.11
N MET A 189 -4.92 -3.36 -4.94
CA MET A 189 -6.16 -2.75 -4.46
C MET A 189 -7.35 -2.98 -5.38
N ALA A 190 -8.51 -3.25 -4.79
CA ALA A 190 -9.77 -3.29 -5.50
C ALA A 190 -10.74 -2.22 -5.00
N ASP A 191 -11.31 -1.49 -5.96
CA ASP A 191 -12.28 -0.43 -5.72
C ASP A 191 -13.69 -0.90 -6.03
N THR A 192 -14.23 -0.64 -7.22
CA THR A 192 -15.57 -1.12 -7.62
C THR A 192 -15.65 -2.61 -7.94
N CYS A 193 -14.53 -3.33 -7.84
CA CYS A 193 -14.36 -4.76 -8.12
C CYS A 193 -14.77 -5.25 -9.52
N GLY A 194 -15.04 -4.37 -10.47
CA GLY A 194 -15.44 -4.78 -11.83
C GLY A 194 -14.39 -5.66 -12.51
N THR A 195 -13.14 -5.18 -12.58
CA THR A 195 -12.05 -5.92 -13.22
C THR A 195 -11.83 -7.30 -12.59
N ILE A 196 -11.75 -7.38 -11.26
CA ILE A 196 -11.47 -8.65 -10.58
C ILE A 196 -12.62 -9.65 -10.72
N CYS A 197 -13.88 -9.20 -10.75
CA CYS A 197 -15.03 -10.09 -10.93
C CYS A 197 -15.06 -10.65 -12.35
N PHE A 198 -14.87 -9.81 -13.36
CA PHE A 198 -14.74 -10.28 -14.75
C PHE A 198 -13.55 -11.21 -14.94
N ALA A 199 -12.43 -10.95 -14.26
CA ALA A 199 -11.28 -11.84 -14.26
C ALA A 199 -11.63 -13.22 -13.67
N ALA A 200 -12.38 -13.25 -12.57
CA ALA A 200 -12.83 -14.50 -11.96
C ALA A 200 -13.74 -15.32 -12.90
N ASP A 201 -14.70 -14.67 -13.57
CA ASP A 201 -15.56 -15.33 -14.56
C ASP A 201 -14.71 -15.95 -15.69
N LYS A 202 -13.71 -15.23 -16.19
CA LYS A 202 -12.80 -15.73 -17.24
C LYS A 202 -11.95 -16.90 -16.78
N LEU A 203 -11.54 -16.94 -15.52
CA LEU A 203 -10.79 -18.07 -14.96
C LEU A 203 -11.66 -19.32 -14.87
N ILE A 204 -12.91 -19.19 -14.44
CA ILE A 204 -13.88 -20.29 -14.42
C ILE A 204 -14.18 -20.79 -15.84
N GLU A 205 -14.43 -19.89 -16.80
CA GLU A 205 -14.63 -20.26 -18.21
C GLU A 205 -13.43 -21.01 -18.81
N ALA A 206 -12.22 -20.66 -18.39
CA ALA A 206 -10.98 -21.32 -18.81
C ALA A 206 -10.70 -22.65 -18.07
N GLY A 207 -11.55 -23.05 -17.13
CA GLY A 207 -11.49 -24.34 -16.45
C GLY A 207 -10.77 -24.33 -15.09
N ALA A 208 -10.64 -23.18 -14.43
CA ALA A 208 -10.14 -23.14 -13.05
C ALA A 208 -11.12 -23.85 -12.10
N LEU A 209 -10.59 -24.61 -11.13
CA LEU A 209 -11.40 -25.37 -10.16
C LEU A 209 -12.08 -24.45 -9.14
N LYS A 210 -11.33 -23.46 -8.64
CA LYS A 210 -11.75 -22.45 -7.67
C LYS A 210 -11.00 -21.17 -7.94
N VAL A 211 -11.63 -20.04 -7.63
CA VAL A 211 -11.00 -18.72 -7.74
C VAL A 211 -10.99 -18.04 -6.38
N TYR A 212 -9.80 -17.64 -5.94
CA TYR A 212 -9.59 -16.75 -4.80
C TYR A 212 -9.19 -15.37 -5.30
N ALA A 213 -9.48 -14.33 -4.53
CA ALA A 213 -8.89 -13.02 -4.73
C ALA A 213 -8.16 -12.60 -3.46
N ILE A 214 -6.92 -12.11 -3.59
CA ILE A 214 -6.13 -11.56 -2.49
C ILE A 214 -5.74 -10.14 -2.87
N LEU A 215 -6.10 -9.18 -2.04
CA LEU A 215 -5.89 -7.76 -2.27
C LEU A 215 -5.20 -7.15 -1.05
N THR A 216 -4.22 -6.28 -1.25
CA THR A 216 -3.68 -5.55 -0.10
C THR A 216 -4.73 -4.58 0.43
N HIS A 217 -5.27 -3.69 -0.40
CA HIS A 217 -6.22 -2.64 0.00
C HIS A 217 -7.62 -2.89 -0.56
N GLY A 218 -8.54 -3.29 0.33
CA GLY A 218 -9.97 -3.47 0.01
C GLY A 218 -10.77 -2.18 0.10
N ILE A 219 -10.69 -1.31 -0.91
CA ILE A 219 -11.46 -0.05 -0.96
C ILE A 219 -12.96 -0.35 -1.05
N PHE A 220 -13.35 -1.28 -1.93
CA PHE A 220 -14.69 -1.84 -2.02
C PHE A 220 -15.82 -0.78 -2.03
N SER A 221 -15.70 0.23 -2.89
CA SER A 221 -16.72 1.29 -3.03
C SER A 221 -17.85 0.91 -4.00
N GLY A 222 -18.98 1.61 -3.89
CA GLY A 222 -20.11 1.48 -4.81
C GLY A 222 -20.63 0.04 -4.92
N PRO A 223 -20.69 -0.57 -6.12
CA PRO A 223 -21.25 -1.91 -6.34
C PRO A 223 -20.31 -3.05 -5.96
N ALA A 224 -19.18 -2.78 -5.29
CA ALA A 224 -18.15 -3.79 -5.02
C ALA A 224 -18.70 -5.01 -4.26
N ILE A 225 -19.41 -4.78 -3.16
CA ILE A 225 -19.91 -5.84 -2.29
C ILE A 225 -20.91 -6.75 -3.00
N SER A 226 -21.86 -6.16 -3.74
CA SER A 226 -22.84 -6.94 -4.51
C SER A 226 -22.16 -7.74 -5.64
N ARG A 227 -21.15 -7.16 -6.31
CA ARG A 227 -20.35 -7.86 -7.32
C ARG A 227 -19.58 -9.04 -6.74
N ILE A 228 -18.91 -8.86 -5.60
CA ILE A 228 -18.17 -9.95 -4.93
C ILE A 228 -19.12 -11.09 -4.52
N ASN A 229 -20.28 -10.77 -3.97
CA ASN A 229 -21.27 -11.77 -3.59
C ASN A 229 -21.72 -12.61 -4.80
N ASN A 230 -21.96 -11.97 -5.95
CA ASN A 230 -22.43 -12.63 -7.17
C ASN A 230 -21.31 -13.32 -7.98
N ALA A 231 -20.06 -12.92 -7.80
CA ALA A 231 -18.92 -13.46 -8.52
C ALA A 231 -18.50 -14.85 -7.99
N PRO A 232 -17.85 -15.70 -8.81
CA PRO A 232 -17.49 -17.07 -8.47
C PRO A 232 -16.22 -17.16 -7.59
N PHE A 233 -16.11 -16.29 -6.58
CA PHE A 233 -15.05 -16.36 -5.58
C PHE A 233 -15.38 -17.38 -4.50
N GLU A 234 -14.40 -18.21 -4.15
CA GLU A 234 -14.40 -19.01 -2.93
C GLU A 234 -14.21 -18.09 -1.72
N ALA A 235 -13.20 -17.21 -1.78
CA ALA A 235 -12.97 -16.17 -0.78
C ALA A 235 -12.27 -14.95 -1.40
N VAL A 236 -12.51 -13.78 -0.79
CA VAL A 236 -11.82 -12.52 -1.09
C VAL A 236 -11.08 -12.07 0.16
N VAL A 237 -9.75 -12.19 0.13
CA VAL A 237 -8.87 -11.86 1.24
C VAL A 237 -8.38 -10.44 1.07
N VAL A 238 -8.47 -9.65 2.14
CA VAL A 238 -7.95 -8.28 2.19
C VAL A 238 -7.19 -8.03 3.46
N THR A 239 -6.25 -7.07 3.47
CA THR A 239 -5.68 -6.60 4.74
C THR A 239 -6.61 -5.60 5.43
N ASN A 240 -6.43 -5.41 6.74
CA ASN A 240 -7.04 -4.31 7.49
C ASN A 240 -6.28 -2.97 7.33
N THR A 241 -5.65 -2.71 6.19
CA THR A 241 -5.13 -1.35 5.88
C THR A 241 -6.26 -0.33 5.70
N ILE A 242 -7.47 -0.81 5.39
CA ILE A 242 -8.73 -0.07 5.35
C ILE A 242 -9.73 -0.85 6.21
N PRO A 243 -10.61 -0.20 7.00
CA PRO A 243 -11.64 -0.88 7.79
C PRO A 243 -12.52 -1.80 6.93
N GLN A 244 -12.80 -3.01 7.43
CA GLN A 244 -13.55 -4.05 6.71
C GLN A 244 -14.75 -4.60 7.48
N GLU A 245 -14.94 -4.23 8.74
CA GLU A 245 -15.90 -4.83 9.67
C GLU A 245 -17.34 -4.77 9.14
N GLU A 246 -17.73 -3.63 8.57
CA GLU A 246 -19.05 -3.45 7.97
C GLU A 246 -19.20 -4.25 6.67
N LYS A 247 -18.14 -4.30 5.86
CA LYS A 247 -18.12 -4.99 4.57
C LYS A 247 -18.18 -6.50 4.73
N MET A 248 -17.51 -7.04 5.75
CA MET A 248 -17.57 -8.47 6.12
C MET A 248 -18.96 -8.89 6.59
N LYS A 249 -19.69 -8.01 7.32
CA LYS A 249 -21.09 -8.28 7.68
C LYS A 249 -21.99 -8.39 6.45
N ALA A 250 -21.72 -7.60 5.41
CA ALA A 250 -22.49 -7.60 4.17
C ALA A 250 -22.02 -8.66 3.13
N CYS A 251 -20.84 -9.24 3.32
CA CYS A 251 -20.23 -10.19 2.37
C CYS A 251 -19.52 -11.33 3.12
N PRO A 252 -20.12 -12.54 3.18
CA PRO A 252 -19.53 -13.67 3.89
C PRO A 252 -18.26 -14.22 3.22
N LYS A 253 -17.97 -13.82 1.97
CA LYS A 253 -16.77 -14.23 1.24
C LYS A 253 -15.53 -13.40 1.63
N ILE A 254 -15.71 -12.24 2.26
CA ILE A 254 -14.59 -11.37 2.63
C ILE A 254 -13.92 -11.88 3.90
N GLN A 255 -12.60 -12.03 3.85
CA GLN A 255 -11.77 -12.35 4.99
C GLN A 255 -10.73 -11.24 5.18
N ALA A 256 -10.68 -10.66 6.38
CA ALA A 256 -9.67 -9.67 6.72
C ALA A 256 -8.47 -10.34 7.41
N SER A 257 -7.28 -10.13 6.86
CA SER A 257 -6.01 -10.51 7.48
C SER A 257 -5.47 -9.33 8.30
N ASP A 258 -5.10 -9.59 9.54
CA ASP A 258 -4.53 -8.57 10.42
C ASP A 258 -3.11 -8.22 9.98
N HIS A 259 -2.92 -6.96 9.65
CA HIS A 259 -1.68 -6.40 9.19
C HIS A 259 -1.00 -5.52 10.24
N SER A 260 -1.61 -5.30 11.41
CA SER A 260 -1.11 -4.38 12.46
C SER A 260 0.30 -4.69 12.97
N MET A 261 0.74 -5.94 12.85
CA MET A 261 2.08 -6.37 13.25
C MET A 261 3.19 -5.73 12.43
N ILE A 262 2.97 -5.56 11.11
CA ILE A 262 3.97 -5.02 10.19
C ILE A 262 4.26 -3.53 10.45
N PRO A 263 3.27 -2.62 10.53
CA PRO A 263 3.51 -1.24 10.90
C PRO A 263 4.00 -1.10 12.34
N ALA A 264 3.56 -1.93 13.29
CA ALA A 264 4.09 -1.90 14.66
C ALA A 264 5.60 -2.20 14.70
N GLU A 265 6.03 -3.29 14.07
CA GLU A 265 7.44 -3.67 14.03
C GLU A 265 8.27 -2.67 13.21
N ALA A 266 7.71 -2.08 12.16
CA ALA A 266 8.37 -1.01 11.42
C ALA A 266 8.56 0.24 12.28
N ILE A 267 7.53 0.69 13.01
CA ILE A 267 7.63 1.82 13.95
C ILE A 267 8.71 1.55 15.00
N ARG A 268 8.72 0.35 15.61
CA ARG A 268 9.72 -0.06 16.61
C ARG A 268 11.14 0.02 16.04
N ARG A 269 11.35 -0.47 14.81
CA ARG A 269 12.65 -0.46 14.14
C ARG A 269 13.09 0.96 13.77
N THR A 270 12.20 1.77 13.22
CA THR A 270 12.47 3.19 12.88
C THR A 270 12.83 4.00 14.13
N HIS A 271 12.19 3.71 15.26
CA HIS A 271 12.49 4.35 16.55
C HIS A 271 13.89 3.97 17.06
N ASN A 272 14.19 2.67 17.02
CA ASN A 272 15.45 2.13 17.53
C ASN A 272 16.64 2.23 16.56
N GLY A 273 16.45 2.76 15.34
CA GLY A 273 17.49 2.76 14.30
C GLY A 273 17.87 1.36 13.81
N GLU A 274 16.93 0.42 13.85
CA GLU A 274 17.10 -0.93 13.32
C GLU A 274 16.67 -1.01 11.84
N SER A 275 17.19 -1.98 11.10
CA SER A 275 16.83 -2.15 9.67
C SER A 275 15.38 -2.59 9.50
N VAL A 276 14.59 -1.76 8.82
CA VAL A 276 13.20 -2.06 8.41
C VAL A 276 13.15 -3.07 7.25
N SER A 277 14.23 -3.19 6.46
CA SER A 277 14.30 -4.06 5.28
C SER A 277 14.08 -5.55 5.56
N TYR A 278 14.28 -5.98 6.83
CA TYR A 278 13.93 -7.33 7.28
C TYR A 278 12.46 -7.68 7.01
N LEU A 279 11.55 -6.71 7.17
CA LEU A 279 10.10 -6.90 7.00
C LEU A 279 9.67 -7.10 5.55
N PHE A 280 10.54 -6.80 4.58
CA PHE A 280 10.21 -6.99 3.17
C PHE A 280 10.16 -8.48 2.78
N SER A 281 10.83 -9.33 3.53
CA SER A 281 10.95 -10.77 3.23
C SER A 281 10.34 -11.68 4.30
N HIS A 282 10.21 -11.21 5.54
CA HIS A 282 9.78 -12.02 6.68
C HIS A 282 8.56 -11.44 7.37
N VAL A 283 7.58 -12.29 7.70
CA VAL A 283 6.53 -11.93 8.67
C VAL A 283 7.14 -12.02 10.06
N PRO A 284 7.12 -10.95 10.86
CA PRO A 284 7.61 -11.01 12.23
C PRO A 284 6.77 -11.99 13.07
N LEU A 285 7.40 -13.04 13.61
CA LEU A 285 6.79 -13.97 14.55
C LEU A 285 6.89 -13.38 15.96
N TRP A 286 5.78 -13.03 16.59
CA TRP A 286 5.78 -12.65 18.01
C TRP A 286 5.70 -13.91 18.88
N GLY A 287 6.86 -14.40 19.30
CA GLY A 287 7.00 -15.52 20.22
C GLY A 287 8.25 -15.38 21.07
N GLY A 288 8.12 -14.78 22.26
CA GLY A 288 9.11 -14.82 23.35
C GLY A 288 10.32 -13.88 23.18
N GLY A 289 10.64 -13.15 24.25
CA GLY A 289 11.72 -12.16 24.28
C GLY A 289 13.07 -12.70 23.84
N GLY A 290 13.63 -12.09 22.79
CA GLY A 290 15.03 -12.19 22.42
C GLY A 290 15.67 -10.79 22.41
N PRO A 291 16.95 -10.66 22.76
CA PRO A 291 17.61 -9.36 22.85
C PRO A 291 17.82 -8.73 21.46
N PRO A 292 17.87 -7.39 21.36
CA PRO A 292 17.96 -6.70 20.07
C PRO A 292 19.33 -6.90 19.39
N PRO A 293 19.37 -7.04 18.06
CA PRO A 293 20.62 -7.02 17.28
C PRO A 293 21.20 -5.59 17.14
N PRO A 294 22.49 -5.44 16.81
CA PRO A 294 23.19 -4.14 16.87
C PRO A 294 22.91 -3.22 15.68
N GLN A 295 22.98 -1.91 15.93
CA GLN A 295 22.62 -0.79 15.04
C GLN A 295 23.65 -0.46 13.94
N PRO A 296 23.19 0.15 12.83
CA PRO A 296 23.78 1.43 12.38
C PRO A 296 22.77 2.52 11.97
N THR A 297 23.30 3.73 11.79
CA THR A 297 22.73 5.09 11.94
C THR A 297 21.62 5.56 10.97
N SER A 298 20.87 6.54 11.49
CA SER A 298 19.59 7.17 11.11
C SER A 298 19.43 7.87 9.75
N LEU A 299 18.19 7.82 9.22
CA LEU A 299 17.47 8.91 8.53
C LEU A 299 15.96 8.85 8.93
N PRO A 300 15.19 9.97 8.86
CA PRO A 300 13.76 9.98 9.20
C PRO A 300 12.91 9.31 8.12
N ALA A 301 11.99 8.41 8.50
CA ALA A 301 11.21 7.58 7.58
C ALA A 301 9.70 7.77 7.68
N PHE A 302 9.01 7.62 6.54
CA PHE A 302 7.56 7.41 6.41
C PHE A 302 7.28 5.93 6.20
N ILE A 303 6.25 5.37 6.84
CA ILE A 303 5.83 4.00 6.55
C ILE A 303 4.65 4.07 5.59
N VAL A 304 4.87 3.66 4.34
CA VAL A 304 3.85 3.66 3.28
C VAL A 304 3.64 2.22 2.82
N PHE A 305 2.42 1.88 2.43
CA PHE A 305 2.15 0.65 1.69
C PHE A 305 1.78 1.01 0.25
N PRO A 306 2.30 0.29 -0.75
CA PRO A 306 2.24 0.75 -2.12
C PRO A 306 0.88 0.51 -2.75
N SER A 307 0.48 1.45 -3.60
CA SER A 307 -0.36 1.14 -4.75
C SER A 307 0.27 1.77 -5.98
N GLY A 308 0.51 1.01 -7.04
CA GLY A 308 1.18 1.53 -8.25
C GLY A 308 2.64 1.10 -8.43
N THR A 309 3.16 1.37 -9.63
CA THR A 309 4.12 0.51 -10.36
C THR A 309 5.55 0.47 -9.83
N TRP A 310 6.12 -0.74 -9.89
CA TRP A 310 7.49 -1.12 -9.54
C TRP A 310 8.56 -0.43 -10.38
N THR A 311 9.27 0.53 -9.80
CA THR A 311 10.65 0.86 -10.20
C THR A 311 11.61 0.54 -9.06
N ASP A 312 12.60 -0.27 -9.37
CA ASP A 312 13.68 -0.68 -8.47
C ASP A 312 14.66 0.51 -8.32
N PRO A 313 14.99 0.98 -7.10
CA PRO A 313 15.93 2.08 -6.92
C PRO A 313 17.39 1.71 -7.23
N PHE A 314 17.70 0.45 -7.54
CA PHE A 314 19.08 -0.03 -7.67
C PHE A 314 19.56 -0.42 -9.07
N THR A 315 18.81 -0.15 -10.14
CA THR A 315 19.37 -0.25 -11.50
C THR A 315 19.98 1.09 -11.93
N PRO A 316 21.31 1.23 -12.04
CA PRO A 316 21.90 2.38 -12.71
C PRO A 316 21.44 2.36 -14.17
N THR A 317 20.59 3.33 -14.53
CA THR A 317 20.29 3.63 -15.93
C THR A 317 21.58 4.06 -16.61
N PRO A 318 22.04 3.38 -17.68
CA PRO A 318 23.16 3.89 -18.46
C PRO A 318 22.78 5.25 -19.06
N PRO A 319 23.71 6.21 -19.16
CA PRO A 319 23.41 7.52 -19.71
C PRO A 319 22.86 7.35 -21.14
N ALA A 320 21.64 7.85 -21.35
CA ALA A 320 20.99 7.84 -22.64
C ALA A 320 21.86 8.60 -23.65
N THR A 321 22.51 7.87 -24.56
CA THR A 321 23.19 8.44 -25.72
C THR A 321 22.12 8.73 -26.76
N SER A 322 21.67 9.98 -26.84
CA SER A 322 20.78 10.44 -27.90
C SER A 322 21.57 10.54 -29.22
N LEU A 323 21.47 9.51 -30.05
CA LEU A 323 21.82 9.62 -31.47
C LEU A 323 20.72 10.42 -32.19
N GLN A 324 20.93 11.72 -32.33
CA GLN A 324 20.23 12.51 -33.36
C GLN A 324 21.16 12.70 -34.56
N LYS A 325 20.79 12.10 -35.68
CA LYS A 325 21.32 12.45 -37.01
C LYS A 325 20.66 13.77 -37.45
N GLY A 326 21.41 14.85 -37.43
CA GLY A 326 21.18 16.06 -38.22
C GLY A 326 22.45 16.38 -39.00
N PRO A 327 22.35 16.88 -40.25
CA PRO A 327 23.52 17.25 -41.03
C PRO A 327 24.09 18.56 -40.46
N ASP A 328 25.42 18.64 -40.46
CA ASP A 328 26.25 19.83 -40.24
C ASP A 328 26.53 20.29 -38.79
N GLY A 329 27.75 19.95 -38.32
CA GLY A 329 28.69 20.90 -37.68
C GLY A 329 28.49 21.32 -36.21
N LEU A 330 29.42 20.90 -35.34
CA LEU A 330 29.57 21.34 -33.94
C LEU A 330 30.12 22.78 -33.78
N GLN A 331 29.53 23.56 -32.87
CA GLN A 331 30.24 24.46 -31.92
C GLN A 331 29.44 24.57 -30.59
N PRO A 332 30.09 24.62 -29.41
CA PRO A 332 29.40 24.79 -28.13
C PRO A 332 29.37 26.26 -27.69
N SER A 333 28.20 26.74 -27.23
CA SER A 333 28.07 27.98 -26.45
C SER A 333 27.57 27.66 -25.04
N THR A 334 28.33 28.13 -24.06
CA THR A 334 28.03 28.12 -22.62
C THR A 334 27.16 29.32 -22.27
N CYS A 335 26.06 29.12 -21.53
CA CYS A 335 25.36 30.20 -20.82
C CYS A 335 25.00 29.79 -19.40
N ASP A 336 25.45 30.63 -18.47
CA ASP A 336 25.30 30.58 -17.01
C ASP A 336 23.84 30.75 -16.51
N PRO A 337 23.57 30.42 -15.23
CA PRO A 337 22.24 30.45 -14.63
C PRO A 337 21.91 31.83 -14.06
N LEU A 338 20.76 32.41 -14.46
CA LEU A 338 20.20 33.61 -13.82
C LEU A 338 18.86 33.32 -13.15
N LYS A 339 18.89 33.59 -11.84
CA LYS A 339 17.83 33.90 -10.88
C LYS A 339 16.49 34.34 -11.48
N GLY A 340 15.41 33.73 -11.00
CA GLY A 340 14.03 34.20 -11.20
C GLY A 340 13.25 34.13 -9.90
N HIS A 341 12.88 35.30 -9.38
CA HIS A 341 12.16 35.53 -8.14
C HIS A 341 10.74 34.94 -8.11
N ALA A 342 10.33 34.56 -6.90
CA ALA A 342 8.96 34.27 -6.52
C ALA A 342 8.04 35.49 -6.67
N HIS A 343 6.83 35.26 -7.18
CA HIS A 343 5.64 36.02 -6.83
C HIS A 343 4.41 35.11 -7.01
N ALA A 344 3.70 34.84 -5.91
CA ALA A 344 2.31 34.39 -5.94
C ALA A 344 1.51 35.37 -5.08
N VAL A 345 0.52 36.00 -5.71
CA VAL A 345 -0.48 36.88 -5.10
C VAL A 345 -1.81 36.15 -5.22
N GLN A 346 -2.43 35.92 -4.05
CA GLN A 346 -3.80 35.48 -3.72
C GLN A 346 -4.38 34.24 -4.40
#